data_AF-V4TXG4-F1
#
_entry.id   AF-V4TXG4-F1
#
_cell.length_a   1.000
_cell.length_b   1.000
_cell.length_c   1.000
_cell.angle_alpha   90.00
_cell.angle_beta   90.00
_cell.angle_gamma   90.00
#
_symmetry.space_group_name_H-M   'P 1'
#
loop_
_entity.id
_entity.type
_entity.pdbx_description
1 polymer ?
#
loop_
_entity_poly.entity_id
_entity_poly.type
_entity_poly.pdbx_seq_one_letter_code
_entity_poly.pdbx_strand_id
1 'polypeptide(L)' 'DNVLLAYEPVWAIGLGKVANPAQVQEVHTKLKKWLKDNANAEVTASTRIILGGVISLLC' A
#
# COMPACT_ATOMS: atom_id res chain seq x y z
N ASP A 1 -13.39 6.76 -9.16
CA ASP A 1 -12.17 7.60 -9.21
C ASP A 1 -11.71 8.18 -7.86
N ASN A 2 -12.31 7.82 -6.72
CA ASN A 2 -11.98 8.40 -5.40
C ASN A 2 -11.45 7.36 -4.38
N VAL A 3 -10.87 6.26 -4.83
CA VAL A 3 -10.38 5.19 -3.93
C VAL A 3 -8.87 5.32 -3.72
N LEU A 4 -8.48 5.40 -2.45
CA LEU A 4 -7.10 5.35 -2.01
C LEU A 4 -6.97 4.24 -0.97
N LEU A 5 -5.94 3.41 -1.13
CA LEU A 5 -5.67 2.31 -0.22
C LEU A 5 -4.49 2.67 0.68
N ALA A 6 -4.72 2.75 1.99
CA ALA A 6 -3.65 2.87 2.96
C ALA A 6 -3.33 1.49 3.54
N TYR A 7 -2.09 1.03 3.36
CA TYR A 7 -1.58 -0.16 4.01
C TYR A 7 -0.80 0.25 5.26
N GLU A 8 -1.30 -0.14 6.43
CA GLU A 8 -0.65 0.16 7.71
C GLU A 8 -0.29 -1.16 8.43
N PRO A 9 0.99 -1.56 8.42
CA PRO A 9 1.40 -2.77 9.13
C PRO A 9 1.23 -2.54 10.65
N VAL A 10 0.37 -3.33 11.29
CA VAL A 10 0.06 -3.20 12.73
C VAL A 10 1.32 -3.23 13.60
N TRP A 11 2.31 -4.05 13.22
CA TRP A 11 3.59 -4.16 13.93
C TRP A 11 4.52 -2.93 13.77
N ALA A 12 4.19 -1.98 12.90
CA ALA A 12 4.93 -0.73 12.71
C ALA A 12 4.29 0.46 13.46
N ILE A 13 3.04 0.32 13.92
CA ILE A 13 2.28 1.41 14.55
C ILE A 13 2.85 1.71 15.93
N GLY A 14 3.30 2.94 16.17
CA GLY A 14 3.72 3.43 17.49
C GLY A 14 4.98 2.77 18.07
N LEU A 15 5.64 1.89 17.31
CA LEU A 15 6.81 1.12 17.76
C LEU A 15 8.15 1.70 17.25
N GLY A 16 8.12 2.79 16.48
CA GLY A 16 9.32 3.38 15.86
C GLY A 16 9.98 2.47 14.82
N LYS A 17 9.32 1.38 14.43
CA LYS A 17 9.79 0.41 13.45
C LYS A 17 9.17 0.72 12.10
N VAL A 18 10.01 1.02 11.12
CA VAL A 18 9.58 1.33 9.76
C VAL A 18 9.66 0.07 8.90
N ALA A 19 8.63 -0.18 8.09
CA ALA A 19 8.70 -1.24 7.10
C ALA A 19 9.82 -0.93 6.10
N ASN A 20 10.70 -1.91 5.85
CA ASN A 20 11.78 -1.70 4.90
C ASN A 20 11.20 -1.61 3.46
N PRO A 21 11.89 -0.94 2.53
CA PRO A 21 11.38 -0.74 1.16
C PRO A 21 11.00 -2.03 0.42
N ALA A 22 11.70 -3.14 0.68
CA ALA A 22 11.40 -4.43 0.05
C ALA A 22 10.05 -5.00 0.52
N GLN A 23 9.75 -4.90 1.82
CA GLN A 23 8.45 -5.29 2.38
C GLN A 23 7.32 -4.43 1.81
N VAL A 24 7.54 -3.12 1.67
CA VAL A 24 6.55 -2.20 1.09
C VAL A 24 6.27 -2.57 -0.36
N GLN A 25 7.31 -2.80 -1.17
CA GLN A 25 7.19 -3.18 -2.56
C GLN A 25 6.48 -4.52 -2.75
N GLU A 26 6.78 -5.50 -1.90
CA GLU A 26 6.13 -6.81 -1.92
C GLU A 26 4.61 -6.66 -1.70
N VAL A 27 4.21 -5.90 -0.68
CA VAL A 27 2.80 -5.68 -0.35
C VAL A 27 2.10 -4.88 -1.45
N HIS A 28 2.71 -3.80 -1.95
CA HIS A 28 2.18 -3.04 -3.09
C HIS A 28 1.94 -3.93 -4.31
N THR A 29 2.87 -4.84 -4.61
CA THR A 29 2.75 -5.77 -5.74
C THR A 29 1.59 -6.74 -5.53
N LYS A 30 1.47 -7.34 -4.34
CA LYS A 30 0.38 -8.26 -4.00
C LYS A 30 -0.98 -7.58 -4.06
N LEU A 31 -1.09 -6.36 -3.53
CA LEU A 31 -2.34 -5.58 -3.53
C LEU A 31 -2.75 -5.18 -4.94
N LYS A 32 -1.82 -4.70 -5.78
CA LYS A 32 -2.10 -4.39 -7.18
C LYS A 32 -2.54 -5.63 -7.96
N LYS A 33 -1.89 -6.78 -7.73
CA LYS A 33 -2.30 -8.05 -8.33
C LYS A 33 -3.71 -8.42 -7.90
N TRP A 34 -4.01 -8.36 -6.61
CA TRP A 34 -5.34 -8.66 -6.10
C TRP A 34 -6.41 -7.73 -6.69
N LEU A 35 -6.14 -6.42 -6.77
CA LEU A 35 -7.05 -5.45 -7.39
C LEU A 35 -7.28 -5.76 -8.87
N LYS A 36 -6.23 -6.14 -9.60
CA LYS A 36 -6.35 -6.53 -11.01
C LYS A 36 -7.22 -7.77 -11.20
N ASP A 37 -7.06 -8.74 -10.31
CA ASP A 37 -7.73 -10.05 -10.40
C ASP A 37 -9.20 -9.98 -9.90
N ASN A 38 -9.53 -9.06 -8.97
CA ASN A 38 -10.83 -9.04 -8.27
C ASN A 38 -11.69 -7.81 -8.56
N ALA A 39 -11.13 -6.72 -9.09
CA ALA A 39 -11.88 -5.55 -9.51
C ALA A 39 -11.88 -5.44 -11.05
N ASN A 40 -11.42 -4.32 -11.59
CA ASN A 40 -11.15 -4.15 -13.02
C ASN A 40 -9.77 -3.47 -13.22
N ALA A 41 -9.26 -3.52 -14.44
CA ALA A 41 -7.93 -2.95 -14.77
C ALA A 41 -7.87 -1.42 -14.58
N GLU A 42 -8.98 -0.72 -14.81
CA GLU A 42 -9.07 0.74 -14.77
C GLU A 42 -9.04 1.29 -13.33
N VAL A 43 -9.73 0.60 -12.41
CA VAL A 43 -9.68 0.83 -10.96
C VAL A 43 -8.27 0.54 -10.44
N THR A 44 -7.64 -0.54 -10.90
CA THR A 44 -6.27 -0.87 -10.49
C THR A 44 -5.26 0.19 -10.92
N ALA A 45 -5.42 0.73 -12.14
CA ALA A 45 -4.55 1.77 -12.68
C ALA A 45 -4.74 3.13 -11.97
N SER A 46 -5.97 3.45 -11.56
CA SER A 46 -6.30 4.70 -10.88
C SER A 46 -6.13 4.66 -9.35
N THR A 47 -6.07 3.48 -8.74
CA THR A 47 -5.94 3.32 -7.28
C THR A 47 -4.51 3.62 -6.83
N ARG A 48 -4.36 4.63 -5.98
CA ARG A 48 -3.11 4.91 -5.26
C ARG A 48 -3.05 4.06 -4.00
N ILE A 49 -1.88 3.47 -3.76
CA ILE A 49 -1.59 2.72 -2.54
C ILE A 49 -0.52 3.48 -1.77
N ILE A 50 -0.79 3.78 -0.50
CA ILE A 50 0.14 4.49 0.39
C ILE A 50 0.47 3.61 1.60
N LEU A 51 1.68 3.77 2.13
CA LEU A 51 2.06 3.17 3.40
C LEU A 51 1.65 4.10 4.56
N GLY A 52 0.78 3.60 5.43
CA GLY A 52 0.43 4.26 6.69
C GLY A 52 1.41 3.93 7.81
N GLY A 53 1.49 4.81 8.81
CA GLY A 53 2.16 4.52 10.08
C GLY A 53 3.59 5.04 10.24
N VAL A 54 4.16 5.72 9.24
CA VAL A 54 5.52 6.29 9.36
C VAL A 54 5.59 7.67 8.70
N ILE A 55 6.10 8.67 9.42
CA ILE A 55 6.35 10.02 8.91
C ILE A 55 7.54 9.96 7.96
N SER A 56 7.31 9.43 6.77
CA SER A 56 8.05 9.78 5.56
C SER A 56 7.20 9.28 4.40
N LEU A 57 6.53 10.21 3.72
CA LEU A 57 5.89 9.95 2.44
C LEU A 57 6.97 9.41 1.49
N LEU A 58 7.04 8.09 1.32
CA LEU A 58 7.53 7.53 0.08
C LEU A 58 6.33 7.51 -0.87
N CYS A 59 6.33 8.53 -1.73
CA CYS A 59 5.41 8.66 -2.86
C CYS A 59 5.71 7.60 -3.93
#